data_AF-A0A937ALH5-F1
#
_entry.id   AF-A0A937ALH5-F1
#
_cell.length_a   1.000
_cell.length_b   1.000
_cell.length_c   1.000
_cell.angle_alpha   90.00
_cell.angle_beta   90.00
_cell.angle_gamma   90.00
#
_symmetry.space_group_name_H-M   'P 1'
#
loop_
_entity.id
_entity.type
_entity.pdbx_description
1 polymer ?
#
loop_
_entity_poly.entity_id
_entity_poly.type
_entity_poly.pdbx_seq_one_letter_code
_entity_poly.pdbx_strand_id
1 'polypeptide(L)'
;MEEIPYRLYPLFVKRKTWATIYQFANETDKIDLSLKPAWFEALDFMKEELGKGFFDTVDLFHPLDQLLGSASVEEVKYLIRWVNTLRSIKENDQGYRVLQKKIISKKQSRPEGMPFMDIALNFETNGFRTEFLPEKNQDGLKTPDVLLTHLRTGEKCFIEVSQIRDSDDRKAKTNQYYQIQNVITFHGYDLPVAGELKSFMNEIEFAQTIKDIKELKQLCWETQSLVALENENLAIAFSTNASFPALEQWCSERI
;
A
#
# COMPACT_ATOMS: atom_id res chain seq x y z
N MET A 1 4.81 4.71 -21.16
CA MET A 1 4.43 4.42 -19.76
C MET A 1 4.28 2.93 -19.68
N GLU A 2 5.20 2.24 -19.02
CA GLU A 2 5.02 0.82 -18.71
C GLU A 2 3.92 0.71 -17.64
N GLU A 3 2.83 0.02 -17.98
CA GLU A 3 1.80 -0.32 -17.01
C GLU A 3 2.39 -1.32 -16.01
N ILE A 4 2.40 -0.97 -14.73
CA ILE A 4 2.85 -1.88 -13.67
C ILE A 4 1.77 -2.97 -13.53
N PRO A 5 2.10 -4.26 -13.75
CA PRO A 5 1.14 -5.34 -13.58
C PRO A 5 0.78 -5.51 -12.10
N TYR A 6 -0.51 -5.54 -11.79
CA TYR A 6 -1.00 -5.83 -10.45
C TYR A 6 -0.85 -7.34 -10.19
N ARG A 7 0.07 -7.71 -9.30
CA ARG A 7 0.25 -9.10 -8.84
C ARG A 7 -0.76 -9.46 -7.74
N LEU A 8 -1.49 -10.56 -7.91
CA LEU A 8 -2.34 -11.13 -6.86
C LEU A 8 -1.52 -12.08 -5.98
N TYR A 9 -1.41 -11.78 -4.68
CA TYR A 9 -0.61 -12.54 -3.68
C TYR A 9 -1.48 -13.55 -2.89
N PRO A 10 -0.88 -14.63 -2.31
CA PRO A 10 -1.60 -15.77 -1.73
C PRO A 10 -2.45 -15.46 -0.48
N LEU A 11 -3.52 -16.27 -0.33
CA LEU A 11 -4.72 -16.10 0.51
C LEU A 11 -4.60 -16.34 2.02
N PHE A 12 -3.41 -16.57 2.57
CA PHE A 12 -3.20 -16.51 4.02
C PHE A 12 -2.42 -15.25 4.38
N VAL A 13 -3.05 -14.08 4.27
CA VAL A 13 -2.51 -12.89 4.95
C VAL A 13 -2.86 -13.04 6.42
N LYS A 14 -2.06 -13.84 7.13
CA LYS A 14 -1.98 -13.73 8.59
C LYS A 14 -1.76 -12.25 8.86
N ARG A 15 -2.70 -11.60 9.55
CA ARG A 15 -2.61 -10.17 9.82
C ARG A 15 -1.21 -9.89 10.35
N LYS A 16 -0.54 -8.92 9.74
CA LYS A 16 0.76 -8.47 10.21
C LYS A 16 0.58 -8.04 11.66
N THR A 17 1.57 -8.38 12.47
CA THR A 17 1.75 -7.82 13.79
C THR A 17 3.14 -7.20 13.81
N TRP A 18 3.40 -6.33 14.77
CA TRP A 18 4.76 -5.86 14.98
C TRP A 18 5.74 -7.04 15.06
N ALA A 19 5.42 -8.08 15.85
CA ALA A 19 6.26 -9.27 15.99
C ALA A 19 6.57 -9.95 14.64
N THR A 20 5.58 -10.12 13.76
CA THR A 20 5.82 -10.73 12.45
C THR A 20 6.64 -9.83 11.53
N ILE A 21 6.51 -8.50 11.62
CA ILE A 21 7.36 -7.56 10.86
C ILE A 21 8.81 -7.62 11.34
N TYR A 22 9.05 -7.64 12.65
CA TYR A 22 10.40 -7.78 13.20
C TYR A 22 11.04 -9.13 12.83
N GLN A 23 10.26 -10.22 12.95
CA GLN A 23 10.72 -11.54 12.55
C GLN A 23 11.12 -11.54 11.07
N PHE A 24 10.25 -11.01 10.21
CA PHE A 24 10.51 -10.89 8.78
C PHE A 24 11.78 -10.08 8.46
N ALA A 25 11.94 -8.91 9.08
CA ALA A 25 13.12 -8.05 8.90
C ALA A 25 14.42 -8.73 9.37
N ASN A 26 14.33 -9.55 10.41
CA ASN A 26 15.46 -10.31 10.92
C ASN A 26 15.86 -11.46 9.96
N GLU A 27 14.89 -12.24 9.50
CA GLU A 27 15.09 -13.46 8.72
C GLU A 27 15.38 -13.22 7.24
N THR A 28 14.94 -12.09 6.67
CA THR A 28 15.15 -11.83 5.24
C THR A 28 16.64 -11.66 4.89
N ASP A 29 17.04 -12.33 3.82
CA ASP A 29 18.37 -12.26 3.18
C ASP A 29 18.44 -11.21 2.06
N LYS A 30 17.29 -10.65 1.66
CA LYS A 30 17.18 -9.63 0.60
C LYS A 30 17.75 -8.26 0.97
N ILE A 31 17.91 -8.01 2.28
CA ILE A 31 18.36 -6.72 2.81
C ILE A 31 19.75 -6.89 3.41
N ASP A 32 20.70 -6.07 2.93
CA ASP A 32 22.07 -6.06 3.41
C ASP A 32 22.15 -5.85 4.93
N LEU A 33 23.07 -6.58 5.57
CA LEU A 33 23.33 -6.48 7.02
C LEU A 33 23.66 -5.06 7.47
N SER A 34 24.24 -4.22 6.59
CA SER A 34 24.55 -2.82 6.87
C SER A 34 23.32 -1.92 6.93
N LEU A 35 22.22 -2.27 6.25
CA LEU A 35 20.98 -1.49 6.22
C LEU A 35 20.02 -1.89 7.35
N LYS A 36 20.13 -3.14 7.85
CA LYS A 36 19.25 -3.68 8.90
C LYS A 36 19.17 -2.80 10.16
N PRO A 37 20.27 -2.24 10.71
CA PRO A 37 20.17 -1.38 11.90
C PRO A 37 19.25 -0.17 11.68
N ALA A 38 19.42 0.56 10.58
CA ALA A 38 18.59 1.71 10.24
C ALA A 38 17.12 1.30 9.98
N TRP A 39 16.91 0.11 9.40
CA TRP A 39 15.56 -0.42 9.22
C TRP A 39 14.88 -0.74 10.56
N PHE A 40 15.56 -1.40 11.50
CA PHE A 40 15.02 -1.67 12.83
C PHE A 40 14.72 -0.38 13.59
N GLU A 41 15.60 0.62 13.55
CA GLU A 41 15.32 1.93 14.14
C GLU A 41 14.09 2.60 13.53
N ALA A 42 13.88 2.44 12.23
CA ALA A 42 12.69 2.93 11.55
C ALA A 42 11.43 2.20 12.02
N LEU A 43 11.49 0.87 12.17
CA LEU A 43 10.39 0.06 12.69
C LEU A 43 10.05 0.40 14.14
N ASP A 44 11.04 0.67 14.98
CA ASP A 44 10.85 1.04 16.39
C ASP A 44 10.13 2.38 16.49
N PHE A 45 10.57 3.37 15.71
CA PHE A 45 9.91 4.67 15.63
C PHE A 45 8.46 4.52 15.16
N MET A 46 8.21 3.75 14.10
CA MET A 46 6.85 3.54 13.60
C MET A 46 5.95 2.84 14.63
N LYS A 47 6.50 1.88 15.39
CA LYS A 47 5.76 1.21 16.45
C LYS A 47 5.38 2.14 17.60
N GLU A 48 6.27 3.08 17.94
CA GLU A 48 5.98 4.13 18.92
C GLU A 48 4.87 5.05 18.42
N GLU A 49 4.98 5.56 17.19
CA GLU A 49 4.08 6.58 16.67
C GLU A 49 2.71 6.07 16.23
N LEU A 50 2.64 4.84 15.72
CA LEU A 50 1.38 4.24 15.27
C LEU A 50 0.69 3.45 16.40
N GLY A 51 1.45 3.06 17.43
CA GLY A 51 0.98 2.27 18.55
C GLY A 51 0.90 0.76 18.29
N LYS A 52 0.78 0.00 19.39
CA LYS A 52 0.80 -1.47 19.37
C LYS A 52 -0.36 -2.09 18.58
N GLY A 53 -1.52 -1.45 18.59
CA GLY A 53 -2.76 -1.91 17.93
C GLY A 53 -2.95 -1.38 16.51
N PHE A 54 -1.93 -0.78 15.89
CA PHE A 54 -2.02 -0.25 14.53
C PHE A 54 -2.59 -1.28 13.54
N PHE A 55 -1.95 -2.45 13.44
CA PHE A 55 -2.38 -3.54 12.55
C PHE A 55 -3.73 -4.17 12.91
N ASP A 56 -4.22 -3.96 14.13
CA ASP A 56 -5.55 -4.41 14.54
C ASP A 56 -6.64 -3.48 14.02
N THR A 57 -6.32 -2.19 13.83
CA THR A 57 -7.28 -1.12 13.57
C THR A 57 -7.31 -0.65 12.12
N VAL A 58 -6.21 -0.79 11.37
CA VAL A 58 -6.16 -0.43 9.94
C VAL A 58 -6.64 -1.56 9.04
N ASP A 59 -7.00 -1.21 7.80
CA ASP A 59 -7.28 -2.23 6.78
C ASP A 59 -6.00 -2.69 6.06
N LEU A 60 -6.10 -3.83 5.38
CA LEU A 60 -5.00 -4.43 4.62
C LEU A 60 -4.55 -3.56 3.42
N PHE A 61 -5.30 -2.50 3.09
CA PHE A 61 -5.02 -1.59 1.99
C PHE A 61 -4.46 -0.25 2.48
N HIS A 62 -4.19 -0.13 3.78
CA HIS A 62 -3.61 1.05 4.36
C HIS A 62 -2.19 1.25 3.81
N PRO A 63 -1.84 2.43 3.27
CA PRO A 63 -0.54 2.64 2.64
C PRO A 63 0.65 2.25 3.55
N LEU A 64 0.57 2.56 4.84
CA LEU A 64 1.59 2.15 5.79
C LEU A 64 1.64 0.64 6.09
N ASP A 65 0.52 -0.09 6.00
CA ASP A 65 0.56 -1.55 6.14
C ASP A 65 1.36 -2.19 4.99
N GLN A 66 1.18 -1.66 3.77
CA GLN A 66 1.92 -2.07 2.59
C GLN A 66 3.40 -1.73 2.73
N LEU A 67 3.72 -0.50 3.10
CA LEU A 67 5.10 -0.04 3.26
C LEU A 67 5.85 -0.82 4.35
N LEU A 68 5.24 -1.03 5.52
CA LEU A 68 5.85 -1.77 6.63
C LEU A 68 6.00 -3.27 6.33
N GLY A 69 5.16 -3.81 5.45
CA GLY A 69 5.20 -5.21 5.03
C GLY A 69 6.10 -5.50 3.84
N SER A 70 6.74 -4.50 3.24
CA SER A 70 7.60 -4.72 2.09
C SER A 70 8.99 -5.24 2.46
N ALA A 71 9.56 -6.00 1.52
CA ALA A 71 10.87 -6.63 1.59
C ALA A 71 11.86 -6.09 0.55
N SER A 72 11.45 -5.14 -0.30
CA SER A 72 12.33 -4.65 -1.34
C SER A 72 13.32 -3.65 -0.75
N VAL A 73 14.56 -3.69 -1.23
CA VAL A 73 15.63 -2.78 -0.78
C VAL A 73 15.21 -1.32 -0.94
N GLU A 74 14.52 -0.99 -2.02
CA GLU A 74 14.08 0.38 -2.29
C GLU A 74 12.95 0.83 -1.36
N GLU A 75 11.98 -0.04 -1.05
CA GLU A 75 10.91 0.30 -0.11
C GLU A 75 11.43 0.41 1.33
N VAL A 76 12.44 -0.39 1.71
CA VAL A 76 13.12 -0.26 3.01
C VAL A 76 13.87 1.08 3.09
N LYS A 77 14.65 1.45 2.06
CA LYS A 77 15.30 2.77 2.00
C LYS A 77 14.29 3.90 2.05
N TYR A 78 13.17 3.74 1.35
CA TYR A 78 12.09 4.71 1.34
C TYR A 78 11.49 4.86 2.75
N LEU A 79 11.18 3.76 3.44
CA LEU A 79 10.71 3.78 4.83
C LEU A 79 11.69 4.49 5.77
N ILE A 80 12.99 4.23 5.65
CA ILE A 80 14.02 4.89 6.47
C ILE A 80 14.01 6.41 6.24
N ARG A 81 13.99 6.85 4.97
CA ARG A 81 13.88 8.28 4.64
C ARG A 81 12.61 8.90 5.22
N TRP A 82 11.50 8.19 5.07
CA TRP A 82 10.18 8.60 5.53
C TRP A 82 10.16 8.80 7.05
N VAL A 83 10.75 7.87 7.82
CA VAL A 83 10.91 8.00 9.28
C VAL A 83 11.83 9.14 9.66
N ASN A 84 12.95 9.34 8.96
CA ASN A 84 13.86 10.46 9.26
C ASN A 84 13.17 11.82 9.05
N THR A 85 12.36 11.95 8.00
CA THR A 85 11.52 13.14 7.79
C THR A 85 10.47 13.30 8.89
N LEU A 86 9.80 12.21 9.32
CA LEU A 86 8.89 12.31 10.47
C LEU A 86 9.58 12.75 11.75
N ARG A 87 10.80 12.26 12.03
CA ARG A 87 11.59 12.69 13.19
C ARG A 87 11.91 14.19 13.11
N SER A 88 12.39 14.66 11.96
CA SER A 88 12.63 16.08 11.69
C SER A 88 11.38 16.94 11.94
N ILE A 89 10.21 16.51 11.44
CA ILE A 89 8.95 17.24 11.65
C ILE A 89 8.54 17.20 13.12
N LYS A 90 8.69 16.05 13.81
CA LYS A 90 8.35 15.86 15.22
C LYS A 90 9.14 16.81 16.13
N GLU A 91 10.44 16.98 15.86
CA GLU A 91 11.30 17.89 16.61
C GLU A 91 10.88 19.37 16.52
N ASN A 92 10.11 19.74 15.48
CA ASN A 92 9.65 21.10 15.22
C ASN A 92 8.17 21.36 15.63
N ASP A 93 7.53 20.38 16.27
CA ASP A 93 6.25 20.25 17.03
C ASP A 93 4.96 21.03 16.65
N GLN A 94 4.93 22.00 15.73
CA GLN A 94 3.65 22.69 15.44
C GLN A 94 2.71 21.92 14.51
N GLY A 95 3.24 21.14 13.56
CA GLY A 95 2.44 20.42 12.56
C GLY A 95 2.44 18.90 12.68
N TYR A 96 3.30 18.33 13.52
CA TYR A 96 3.52 16.87 13.57
C TYR A 96 2.23 16.10 13.91
N ARG A 97 1.49 16.53 14.93
CA ARG A 97 0.25 15.86 15.33
C ARG A 97 -0.84 15.94 14.28
N VAL A 98 -0.87 17.00 13.47
CA VAL A 98 -1.84 17.14 12.38
C VAL A 98 -1.54 16.10 11.30
N LEU A 99 -0.28 16.02 10.90
CA LEU A 99 0.21 15.04 9.94
C LEU A 99 0.00 13.60 10.44
N GLN A 100 0.41 13.30 11.67
CA GLN A 100 0.27 11.97 12.27
C GLN A 100 -1.18 11.46 12.25
N LYS A 101 -2.15 12.32 12.60
CA LYS A 101 -3.58 11.98 12.52
C LYS A 101 -4.01 11.63 11.10
N LYS A 102 -3.57 12.39 10.10
CA LYS A 102 -3.90 12.13 8.69
C LYS A 102 -3.25 10.83 8.20
N ILE A 103 -2.00 10.57 8.57
CA ILE A 103 -1.24 9.35 8.24
C ILE A 103 -1.88 8.08 8.80
N ILE A 104 -2.29 8.08 10.07
CA ILE A 104 -2.88 6.91 10.76
C ILE A 104 -4.33 6.67 10.32
N SER A 105 -5.04 7.74 9.93
CA SER A 105 -6.45 7.67 9.59
C SER A 105 -6.69 6.80 8.35
N LYS A 106 -7.49 5.75 8.50
CA LYS A 106 -7.97 4.92 7.38
C LYS A 106 -8.57 5.73 6.23
N LYS A 107 -9.22 6.87 6.53
CA LYS A 107 -9.87 7.71 5.52
C LYS A 107 -8.95 8.77 4.92
N GLN A 108 -8.01 9.29 5.71
CA GLN A 108 -7.18 10.43 5.31
C GLN A 108 -5.76 10.04 4.89
N SER A 109 -5.31 8.82 5.23
CA SER A 109 -3.94 8.37 4.95
C SER A 109 -3.61 8.48 3.47
N ARG A 110 -4.43 7.90 2.59
CA ARG A 110 -4.22 7.96 1.14
C ARG A 110 -4.43 9.37 0.55
N PRO A 111 -5.55 10.07 0.80
CA PRO A 111 -5.80 11.33 0.12
C PRO A 111 -5.00 12.54 0.62
N GLU A 112 -4.51 12.50 1.86
CA GLU A 112 -3.82 13.64 2.48
C GLU A 112 -2.54 13.20 3.17
N GLY A 113 -2.58 12.18 4.03
CA GLY A 113 -1.43 11.76 4.83
C GLY A 113 -0.19 11.41 4.01
N MET A 114 -0.35 10.60 2.95
CA MET A 114 0.73 10.22 2.05
C MET A 114 1.19 11.40 1.18
N PRO A 115 0.30 12.17 0.50
CA PRO A 115 0.71 13.38 -0.19
C PRO A 115 1.46 14.40 0.67
N PHE A 116 1.03 14.58 1.93
CA PHE A 116 1.69 15.48 2.88
C PHE A 116 3.12 15.03 3.17
N MET A 117 3.32 13.72 3.34
CA MET A 117 4.64 13.14 3.52
C MET A 117 5.51 13.25 2.28
N ASP A 118 4.94 13.07 1.09
CA ASP A 118 5.67 13.22 -0.17
C ASP A 118 6.14 14.68 -0.35
N ILE A 119 5.31 15.65 0.03
CA ILE A 119 5.70 17.07 0.08
C ILE A 119 6.88 17.24 1.04
N ALA A 120 6.77 16.78 2.29
CA ALA A 120 7.85 16.93 3.26
C ALA A 120 9.16 16.29 2.78
N LEU A 121 9.11 15.05 2.29
CA LEU A 121 10.27 14.32 1.78
C LEU A 121 10.98 15.06 0.64
N ASN A 122 10.20 15.60 -0.29
CA ASN A 122 10.77 16.32 -1.43
C ASN A 122 11.34 17.67 -1.01
N PHE A 123 10.67 18.43 -0.15
CA PHE A 123 11.10 19.79 0.18
C PHE A 123 12.18 19.86 1.26
N GLU A 124 12.20 18.93 2.24
CA GLU A 124 13.27 18.87 3.24
C GLU A 124 14.64 18.62 2.60
N THR A 125 14.70 17.73 1.61
CA THR A 125 15.95 17.46 0.85
C THR A 125 16.44 18.68 0.04
N ASN A 126 15.56 19.66 -0.22
CA ASN A 126 15.86 20.88 -0.96
C ASN A 126 16.07 22.10 -0.06
N GLY A 127 16.28 21.90 1.25
CA GLY A 127 16.60 22.98 2.18
C GLY A 127 15.38 23.79 2.63
N PHE A 128 14.18 23.22 2.56
CA PHE A 128 12.96 23.80 3.12
C PHE A 128 12.59 23.12 4.44
N ARG A 129 12.02 23.89 5.35
CA ARG A 129 11.28 23.38 6.50
C ARG A 129 9.82 23.22 6.12
N THR A 130 9.21 22.10 6.48
CA THR A 130 7.81 21.81 6.22
C THR A 130 7.00 21.88 7.51
N GLU A 131 5.93 22.66 7.51
CA GLU A 131 5.00 22.81 8.63
C GLU A 131 3.57 22.49 8.16
N PHE A 132 2.88 21.59 8.86
CA PHE A 132 1.50 21.21 8.57
C PHE A 132 0.55 22.02 9.44
N LEU A 133 -0.29 22.82 8.81
CA LEU A 133 -1.18 23.72 9.53
C LEU A 133 -2.49 22.98 9.87
N PRO A 134 -3.19 23.35 10.97
CA PRO A 134 -4.53 22.86 11.21
C PRO A 134 -5.47 23.28 10.08
N GLU A 135 -6.61 22.61 9.90
CA GLU A 135 -7.58 22.94 8.83
C GLU A 135 -8.27 24.30 9.06
N LYS A 136 -8.31 24.73 10.32
CA LYS A 136 -8.86 26.03 10.73
C LYS A 136 -7.93 26.71 11.72
N ASN A 137 -7.81 28.02 11.62
CA ASN A 137 -7.15 28.83 12.63
C ASN A 137 -8.03 29.02 13.89
N GLN A 138 -7.53 29.76 14.88
CA GLN A 138 -8.25 30.02 16.13
C GLN A 138 -9.58 30.77 15.92
N ASP A 139 -9.71 31.52 14.82
CA ASP A 139 -10.91 32.25 14.43
C ASP A 139 -11.87 31.41 13.56
N GLY A 140 -11.54 30.15 13.30
CA GLY A 140 -12.34 29.24 12.47
C GLY A 140 -12.21 29.43 10.96
N LEU A 141 -11.30 30.29 10.50
CA LEU A 141 -11.00 30.53 9.09
C LEU A 141 -10.16 29.39 8.51
N LYS A 142 -10.44 29.04 7.24
CA LYS A 142 -9.67 28.03 6.51
C LYS A 142 -8.22 28.47 6.36
N THR A 143 -7.31 27.57 6.69
CA THR A 143 -5.85 27.76 6.55
C THR A 143 -5.33 26.87 5.42
N PRO A 144 -4.23 27.28 4.75
CA PRO A 144 -3.52 26.39 3.82
C PRO A 144 -3.09 25.11 4.53
N ASP A 145 -2.94 24.01 3.79
CA ASP A 145 -2.57 22.72 4.39
C ASP A 145 -1.10 22.68 4.87
N VAL A 146 -0.19 23.24 4.07
CA VAL A 146 1.26 23.16 4.31
C VAL A 146 1.92 24.52 4.13
N LEU A 147 2.83 24.85 5.04
CA LEU A 147 3.77 25.97 4.93
C LEU A 147 5.17 25.41 4.71
N LEU A 148 5.81 25.87 3.63
CA LEU A 148 7.23 25.66 3.38
C LEU A 148 8.01 26.94 3.70
N THR A 149 9.09 26.81 4.46
CA THR A 149 10.02 27.91 4.75
C THR A 149 11.41 27.56 4.23
N HIS A 150 11.93 28.28 3.24
CA HIS A 150 13.28 28.07 2.75
C HIS A 150 14.30 28.45 3.84
N LEU A 151 15.13 27.52 4.29
CA LEU A 151 15.98 27.70 5.48
C LEU A 151 17.02 28.82 5.32
N ARG A 152 17.56 29.01 4.11
CA ARG A 152 18.54 30.08 3.80
C ARG A 152 17.93 31.47 3.62
N THR A 153 16.84 31.61 2.86
CA THR A 153 16.28 32.91 2.47
C THR A 153 15.15 33.36 3.41
N GLY A 154 14.54 32.44 4.15
CA GLY A 154 13.35 32.70 4.96
C GLY A 154 12.07 32.86 4.14
N GLU A 155 12.12 32.63 2.82
CA GLU A 155 10.95 32.71 1.94
C GLU A 155 9.91 31.67 2.33
N LYS A 156 8.64 32.09 2.31
CA LYS A 156 7.50 31.26 2.69
C LYS A 156 6.65 30.95 1.47
N CYS A 157 6.31 29.68 1.30
CA CYS A 157 5.38 29.19 0.29
C CYS A 157 4.25 28.42 0.98
N PHE A 158 3.01 28.69 0.59
CA PHE A 158 1.85 28.00 1.12
C PHE A 158 1.32 27.04 0.06
N ILE A 159 1.10 25.78 0.45
CA ILE A 159 0.58 24.73 -0.42
C ILE A 159 -0.80 24.34 0.08
N GLU A 160 -1.75 24.33 -0.85
CA GLU A 160 -3.05 23.69 -0.71
C GLU A 160 -3.01 22.35 -1.43
N VAL A 161 -3.31 21.27 -0.72
CA VAL A 161 -3.33 19.93 -1.29
C VAL A 161 -4.77 19.63 -1.70
N SER A 162 -5.02 19.70 -3.01
CA SER A 162 -6.30 19.28 -3.57
C SER A 162 -6.18 17.88 -4.17
N GLN A 163 -7.20 17.07 -3.99
CA GLN A 163 -7.37 15.90 -4.83
C GLN A 163 -7.77 16.37 -6.22
N ILE A 164 -6.88 16.17 -7.19
CA ILE A 164 -7.33 16.05 -8.57
C ILE A 164 -8.25 14.82 -8.54
N ARG A 165 -9.53 14.98 -8.86
CA ARG A 165 -10.41 13.83 -9.04
C ARG A 165 -9.69 12.92 -10.02
N ASP A 166 -9.27 11.74 -9.55
CA ASP A 166 -8.71 10.70 -10.42
C ASP A 166 -9.56 10.66 -11.68
N SER A 167 -8.93 10.60 -12.87
CA SER A 167 -9.69 10.38 -14.10
C SER A 167 -10.61 9.18 -13.86
N ASP A 168 -11.85 9.26 -14.32
CA ASP A 168 -12.84 8.21 -14.10
C ASP A 168 -12.28 6.81 -14.48
N ASP A 169 -11.36 6.78 -15.45
CA ASP A 169 -10.57 5.61 -15.84
C ASP A 169 -9.73 4.99 -14.71
N ARG A 170 -9.00 5.78 -13.90
CA ARG A 170 -8.20 5.22 -12.78
C ARG A 170 -9.08 4.68 -11.66
N LYS A 171 -10.20 5.35 -11.37
CA LYS A 171 -11.20 4.86 -10.43
C LYS A 171 -11.86 3.60 -10.95
N ALA A 172 -12.20 3.54 -12.23
CA ALA A 172 -12.74 2.35 -12.87
C ALA A 172 -11.76 1.17 -12.81
N LYS A 173 -10.47 1.39 -13.15
CA LYS A 173 -9.40 0.38 -13.01
C LYS A 173 -9.27 -0.13 -11.58
N THR A 174 -9.24 0.79 -10.61
CA THR A 174 -9.16 0.45 -9.18
C THR A 174 -10.38 -0.34 -8.70
N ASN A 175 -11.58 0.05 -9.13
CA ASN A 175 -12.82 -0.64 -8.79
C ASN A 175 -12.89 -2.05 -9.39
N GLN A 176 -12.48 -2.23 -10.65
CA GLN A 176 -12.43 -3.55 -11.29
C GLN A 176 -11.47 -4.49 -10.55
N TYR A 177 -10.28 -4.01 -10.22
CA TYR A 177 -9.31 -4.77 -9.42
C TYR A 177 -9.93 -5.23 -8.09
N TYR A 178 -10.55 -4.32 -7.33
CA TYR A 178 -11.17 -4.67 -6.04
C TYR A 178 -12.35 -5.61 -6.18
N GLN A 179 -13.16 -5.48 -7.24
CA GLN A 179 -14.30 -6.36 -7.47
C GLN A 179 -13.83 -7.78 -7.85
N ILE A 180 -12.78 -7.91 -8.66
CA ILE A 180 -12.12 -9.21 -8.93
C ILE A 180 -11.58 -9.80 -7.64
N GLN A 181 -10.81 -9.03 -6.87
CA GLN A 181 -10.26 -9.49 -5.60
C GLN A 181 -11.36 -9.93 -4.62
N ASN A 182 -12.48 -9.20 -4.54
CA ASN A 182 -13.60 -9.56 -3.69
C ASN A 182 -14.24 -10.88 -4.11
N VAL A 183 -14.38 -11.15 -5.40
CA VAL A 183 -14.92 -12.43 -5.89
C VAL A 183 -13.94 -13.57 -5.62
N ILE A 184 -12.65 -13.34 -5.83
CA ILE A 184 -11.60 -14.30 -5.47
C ILE A 184 -11.63 -14.62 -3.98
N THR A 185 -11.82 -13.62 -3.11
CA THR A 185 -11.70 -13.77 -1.65
C THR A 185 -12.99 -14.29 -1.00
N PHE A 186 -14.14 -13.75 -1.38
CA PHE A 186 -15.39 -13.92 -0.61
C PHE A 186 -16.43 -14.81 -1.28
N HIS A 187 -16.26 -15.16 -2.56
CA HIS A 187 -17.24 -15.98 -3.26
C HIS A 187 -16.86 -17.47 -3.24
N GLY A 188 -17.72 -18.32 -2.69
CA GLY A 188 -17.53 -19.77 -2.70
C GLY A 188 -16.45 -20.23 -1.72
N TYR A 189 -15.50 -21.04 -2.21
CA TYR A 189 -14.47 -21.69 -1.40
C TYR A 189 -13.22 -20.83 -1.24
N ASP A 190 -12.55 -20.96 -0.10
CA ASP A 190 -11.22 -20.39 0.11
C ASP A 190 -10.16 -21.32 -0.51
N LEU A 191 -9.57 -20.87 -1.61
CA LEU A 191 -8.68 -21.68 -2.46
C LEU A 191 -7.40 -20.90 -2.73
N PRO A 192 -6.22 -21.51 -2.61
CA PRO A 192 -4.99 -20.91 -3.14
C PRO A 192 -5.17 -20.40 -4.57
N VAL A 193 -4.69 -19.18 -4.80
CA VAL A 193 -4.86 -18.45 -6.06
C VAL A 193 -3.57 -17.72 -6.42
N ALA A 194 -3.27 -17.66 -7.71
CA ALA A 194 -2.28 -16.76 -8.27
C ALA A 194 -2.84 -16.16 -9.56
N GLY A 195 -2.46 -14.91 -9.85
CA GLY A 195 -2.90 -14.29 -11.09
C GLY A 195 -2.40 -12.88 -11.29
N GLU A 196 -2.67 -12.40 -12.49
CA GLU A 196 -2.27 -11.11 -13.03
C GLU A 196 -3.40 -10.55 -13.88
N LEU A 197 -3.76 -9.30 -13.59
CA LEU A 197 -4.63 -8.51 -14.46
C LEU A 197 -3.76 -7.88 -15.55
N LYS A 198 -3.88 -8.39 -16.78
CA LYS A 198 -3.04 -8.00 -17.92
C LYS A 198 -3.48 -6.68 -18.56
N SER A 199 -4.79 -6.42 -18.58
CA SER A 199 -5.35 -5.22 -19.22
C SER A 199 -6.66 -4.79 -18.55
N PHE A 200 -7.14 -3.60 -18.95
CA PHE A 200 -8.43 -3.10 -18.51
C PHE A 200 -9.57 -3.69 -19.35
N MET A 201 -10.67 -3.99 -18.69
CA MET A 201 -11.87 -4.56 -19.32
C MET A 201 -12.95 -3.50 -19.49
N ASN A 202 -13.72 -3.57 -20.57
CA ASN A 202 -15.01 -2.88 -20.61
C ASN A 202 -16.04 -3.59 -19.70
N GLU A 203 -17.20 -2.99 -19.50
CA GLU A 203 -18.22 -3.51 -18.57
C GLU A 203 -18.70 -4.94 -18.90
N ILE A 204 -18.79 -5.26 -20.19
CA ILE A 204 -19.22 -6.58 -20.67
C ILE A 204 -18.15 -7.62 -20.39
N GLU A 205 -16.90 -7.33 -20.75
CA GLU A 205 -15.73 -8.20 -20.49
C GLU A 205 -15.53 -8.42 -19.00
N PHE A 206 -15.74 -7.37 -18.20
CA PHE A 206 -15.60 -7.42 -16.76
C PHE A 206 -16.67 -8.33 -16.13
N ALA A 207 -17.94 -8.17 -16.52
CA ALA A 207 -19.02 -9.03 -16.04
C ALA A 207 -18.79 -10.51 -16.40
N GLN A 208 -18.30 -10.78 -17.61
CA GLN A 208 -17.95 -12.13 -18.05
C GLN A 208 -16.78 -12.68 -17.23
N THR A 209 -15.73 -11.90 -17.02
CA THR A 209 -14.56 -12.32 -16.22
C THR A 209 -14.95 -12.66 -14.78
N ILE A 210 -15.85 -11.88 -14.17
CA ILE A 210 -16.37 -12.22 -12.83
C ILE A 210 -17.12 -13.54 -12.85
N LYS A 211 -17.91 -13.82 -13.90
CA LYS A 211 -18.60 -15.11 -14.04
C LYS A 211 -17.60 -16.25 -14.20
N ASP A 212 -16.61 -16.08 -15.06
CA ASP A 212 -15.57 -17.09 -15.34
C ASP A 212 -14.78 -17.42 -14.07
N ILE A 213 -14.39 -16.42 -13.27
CA ILE A 213 -13.68 -16.64 -12.00
C ILE A 213 -14.53 -17.52 -11.05
N LYS A 214 -15.84 -17.27 -10.95
CA LYS A 214 -16.72 -18.05 -10.07
C LYS A 214 -16.83 -19.50 -10.54
N GLU A 215 -17.00 -19.69 -11.85
CA GLU A 215 -17.05 -21.03 -12.47
C GLU A 215 -15.72 -21.77 -12.29
N LEU A 216 -14.59 -21.07 -12.45
CA LEU A 216 -13.25 -21.62 -12.27
C LEU A 216 -13.02 -22.07 -10.82
N LYS A 217 -13.47 -21.28 -9.82
CA LYS A 217 -13.40 -21.67 -8.40
C LYS A 217 -14.24 -22.91 -8.10
N GLN A 218 -15.45 -22.98 -8.66
CA GLN A 218 -16.30 -24.16 -8.50
C GLN A 218 -15.64 -25.40 -9.11
N LEU A 219 -15.10 -25.27 -10.34
CA LEU A 219 -14.43 -26.36 -11.02
C LEU A 219 -13.20 -26.85 -10.25
N CYS A 220 -12.35 -25.93 -9.76
CA CYS A 220 -11.19 -26.24 -8.92
C CYS A 220 -11.56 -27.13 -7.73
N TRP A 221 -12.64 -26.74 -7.05
CA TRP A 221 -13.13 -27.45 -5.89
C TRP A 221 -13.71 -28.82 -6.25
N GLU A 222 -14.43 -28.95 -7.36
CA GLU A 222 -15.00 -30.23 -7.78
C GLU A 222 -13.94 -31.21 -8.27
N THR A 223 -12.96 -30.75 -9.04
CA THR A 223 -11.90 -31.60 -9.61
C THR A 223 -10.74 -31.85 -8.63
N GLN A 224 -10.66 -31.06 -7.55
CA GLN A 224 -9.56 -31.08 -6.59
C GLN A 224 -8.17 -30.86 -7.23
N SER A 225 -8.13 -30.14 -8.36
CA SER A 225 -6.92 -29.94 -9.17
C SER A 225 -6.65 -28.46 -9.46
N LEU A 226 -5.45 -28.15 -9.96
CA LEU A 226 -5.19 -26.84 -10.56
C LEU A 226 -6.13 -26.60 -11.74
N VAL A 227 -6.75 -25.43 -11.78
CA VAL A 227 -7.50 -24.94 -12.94
C VAL A 227 -7.09 -23.50 -13.21
N ALA A 228 -6.88 -23.18 -14.48
CA ALA A 228 -6.38 -21.87 -14.89
C ALA A 228 -7.24 -21.30 -16.03
N LEU A 229 -7.38 -19.99 -16.02
CA LEU A 229 -7.95 -19.19 -17.09
C LEU A 229 -6.88 -18.20 -17.53
N GLU A 230 -6.61 -18.17 -18.82
CA GLU A 230 -5.71 -17.21 -19.42
C GLU A 230 -6.34 -16.64 -20.68
N ASN A 231 -6.56 -15.32 -20.67
CA ASN A 231 -7.06 -14.56 -21.80
C ASN A 231 -6.26 -13.25 -21.95
N GLU A 232 -6.70 -12.37 -22.84
CA GLU A 232 -6.05 -11.08 -23.12
C GLU A 232 -6.06 -10.12 -21.90
N ASN A 233 -7.01 -10.30 -20.98
CA ASN A 233 -7.27 -9.38 -19.89
C ASN A 233 -6.82 -9.91 -18.52
N LEU A 234 -6.80 -11.23 -18.34
CA LEU A 234 -6.55 -11.89 -17.06
C LEU A 234 -5.80 -13.21 -17.28
N ALA A 235 -4.78 -13.44 -16.46
CA ALA A 235 -4.28 -14.79 -16.18
C ALA A 235 -4.55 -15.09 -14.71
N ILE A 236 -5.29 -16.15 -14.41
CA ILE A 236 -5.58 -16.55 -13.04
C ILE A 236 -5.62 -18.07 -12.94
N ALA A 237 -5.09 -18.60 -11.85
CA ALA A 237 -5.14 -20.01 -11.52
C ALA A 237 -5.56 -20.21 -10.07
N PHE A 238 -6.41 -21.21 -9.85
CA PHE A 238 -6.79 -21.69 -8.53
C PHE A 238 -6.31 -23.12 -8.36
N SER A 239 -5.93 -23.48 -7.13
CA SER A 239 -5.67 -24.86 -6.76
C SER A 239 -6.37 -25.18 -5.43
N THR A 240 -6.45 -26.47 -5.11
CA THR A 240 -6.67 -26.92 -3.73
C THR A 240 -5.32 -26.97 -3.00
N ASN A 241 -5.36 -27.14 -1.67
CA ASN A 241 -4.13 -27.36 -0.90
C ASN A 241 -3.36 -28.61 -1.36
N ALA A 242 -4.07 -29.64 -1.83
CA ALA A 242 -3.45 -30.86 -2.34
C ALA A 242 -2.71 -30.65 -3.67
N SER A 243 -3.15 -29.67 -4.47
CA SER A 243 -2.57 -29.33 -5.78
C SER A 243 -1.74 -28.05 -5.75
N PHE A 244 -1.41 -27.53 -4.57
CA PHE A 244 -0.63 -26.30 -4.40
C PHE A 244 0.75 -26.32 -5.11
N PRO A 245 1.52 -27.42 -5.12
CA PRO A 245 2.78 -27.46 -5.87
C PRO A 245 2.61 -27.20 -7.37
N ALA A 246 1.47 -27.58 -7.96
CA ALA A 246 1.18 -27.28 -9.36
C ALA A 246 0.91 -25.79 -9.59
N LEU A 247 0.33 -25.10 -8.60
CA LEU A 247 0.16 -23.65 -8.63
C LEU A 247 1.51 -22.93 -8.53
N GLU A 248 2.42 -23.41 -7.66
CA GLU A 248 3.78 -22.86 -7.57
C GLU A 248 4.56 -23.02 -8.88
N GLN A 249 4.45 -24.20 -9.51
CA GLN A 249 5.04 -24.43 -10.83
C GLN A 249 4.45 -23.47 -11.87
N TRP A 250 3.11 -23.36 -11.92
CA TRP A 250 2.41 -22.46 -12.86
C TRP A 250 2.86 -21.00 -12.72
N CYS A 251 3.11 -20.55 -11.48
CA CYS A 251 3.68 -19.23 -11.21
C CYS A 251 5.13 -19.11 -11.72
N SER A 252 5.96 -20.12 -11.50
CA SER A 252 7.39 -20.08 -11.87
C SER A 252 7.63 -20.02 -13.38
N GLU A 253 6.71 -20.55 -14.19
CA GLU A 253 6.77 -20.50 -15.66
C GLU A 253 6.39 -19.11 -16.23
N ARG A 254 5.96 -18.18 -15.37
CA ARG A 254 5.40 -16.86 -15.73
C ARG A 254 6.16 -15.68 -15.09
N ILE A 255 7.23 -15.95 -14.34
CA ILE A 255 8.18 -14.96 -13.82
C ILE A 255 9.40 -14.93 -14.74
#